data_AF-A0A226ENS7-F1
#
_entry.id   AF-A0A226ENS7-F1
#
_cell.length_a   1.000
_cell.length_b   1.000
_cell.length_c   1.000
_cell.angle_alpha   90.00
_cell.angle_beta   90.00
_cell.angle_gamma   90.00
#
_symmetry.space_group_name_H-M   'P 1'
#
loop_
_entity.id
_entity.type
_entity.pdbx_description
1 polymer ?
#
loop_
_entity_poly.entity_id
_entity_poly.type
_entity_poly.pdbx_seq_one_letter_code
_entity_poly.pdbx_strand_id
1 'polypeptide(L)'
;MVASLAWLVGWAGGVEVVRVDTAAAAMEMLSLVDSLERRIGLEEVDTKKEKVRREWWFISVSLGARLALMNGSFPRFSPQDNPAACVRSDLTRFLTYAFLPVFNAWLLICPIRLSYDWQMGSIPLVETLWDLRNVYSAAFYFLFFRLLRMALRKGGSSRFRVLLGEDGPKILVSLLFISLPFLPASNLLFPVGFVAAERILYTPSVGMCILTAHGIDRVQRSLPKFRKVVLLCLCLLLMSFSVKTWDRNFVWKSRASLFESGVRENPWNAKVHYNYANLQKDLGDIETAVKHYKIAIRLWPSYSSAYNNLGALSEDMVEAEDSFLRAIKANPQHNGAHFNLGVIYM
;
A
#
# COMPACT_ATOMS: atom_id res chain seq x y z
N MET A 1 -17.36 4.95 4.19
CA MET A 1 -18.13 3.73 3.91
C MET A 1 -17.66 3.03 2.63
N VAL A 2 -17.56 3.72 1.48
CA VAL A 2 -17.03 3.12 0.22
C VAL A 2 -15.57 2.65 0.33
N ALA A 3 -14.71 3.38 1.04
CA ALA A 3 -13.32 2.98 1.26
C ALA A 3 -13.15 1.73 2.16
N SER A 4 -14.14 1.43 3.00
CA SER A 4 -14.15 0.25 3.88
C SER A 4 -14.57 -1.01 3.14
N LEU A 5 -15.38 -0.88 2.08
CA LEU A 5 -15.80 -1.96 1.20
C LEU A 5 -14.70 -2.37 0.20
N ALA A 6 -13.89 -1.41 -0.28
CA ALA A 6 -12.70 -1.70 -1.09
C ALA A 6 -11.66 -2.57 -0.34
N TRP A 7 -11.66 -2.51 0.99
CA TRP A 7 -10.83 -3.37 1.87
C TRP A 7 -11.33 -4.81 1.99
N LEU A 8 -12.63 -5.06 1.75
CA LEU A 8 -13.22 -6.40 1.83
C LEU A 8 -13.05 -7.22 0.54
N VAL A 9 -13.01 -6.55 -0.62
CA VAL A 9 -13.00 -7.20 -1.95
C VAL A 9 -11.59 -7.36 -2.54
N GLY A 10 -10.57 -6.77 -1.91
CA GLY A 10 -9.19 -6.80 -2.41
C GLY A 10 -8.50 -8.15 -2.29
N TRP A 11 -8.56 -8.92 -3.39
CA TRP A 11 -7.58 -9.92 -3.87
C TRP A 11 -7.77 -11.39 -3.47
N ALA A 12 -8.29 -12.17 -4.42
CA ALA A 12 -7.95 -13.57 -4.67
C ALA A 12 -6.69 -13.59 -5.56
N GLY A 13 -5.71 -14.42 -5.20
CA GLY A 13 -4.51 -14.63 -6.01
C GLY A 13 -4.80 -15.51 -7.22
N GLY A 14 -4.18 -15.18 -8.35
CA GLY A 14 -4.28 -15.94 -9.59
C GLY A 14 -4.45 -15.00 -10.78
N VAL A 15 -3.70 -15.25 -11.84
CA VAL A 15 -3.72 -14.49 -13.08
C VAL A 15 -5.12 -14.51 -13.67
N GLU A 16 -5.84 -13.40 -13.58
CA GLU A 16 -6.75 -12.89 -14.59
C GLU A 16 -7.09 -11.44 -14.22
N VAL A 17 -7.07 -10.57 -15.23
CA VAL A 17 -7.48 -9.17 -15.10
C VAL A 17 -8.99 -9.15 -14.90
N VAL A 18 -9.42 -9.48 -13.69
CA VAL A 18 -10.81 -9.28 -13.28
C VAL A 18 -10.96 -7.79 -13.00
N ARG A 19 -11.32 -7.05 -14.05
CA ARG A 19 -11.99 -5.75 -13.94
C ARG A 19 -13.35 -5.99 -13.29
N VAL A 20 -13.36 -6.28 -11.99
CA VAL A 20 -14.55 -6.01 -11.18
C VAL A 20 -14.32 -4.60 -10.67
N ASP A 21 -14.95 -3.64 -11.35
CA ASP A 21 -15.14 -2.31 -10.81
C ASP A 21 -15.68 -2.49 -9.38
N THR A 22 -14.84 -2.23 -8.39
CA THR A 22 -15.18 -2.39 -6.97
C THR A 22 -16.39 -1.55 -6.59
N ALA A 23 -16.69 -0.50 -7.38
CA ALA A 23 -17.91 0.27 -7.32
C ALA A 23 -19.15 -0.50 -7.84
N ALA A 24 -19.03 -1.29 -8.90
CA ALA A 24 -20.11 -2.09 -9.46
C ALA A 24 -20.48 -3.24 -8.51
N ALA A 25 -19.50 -3.97 -7.97
CA ALA A 25 -19.74 -5.01 -6.97
C ALA A 25 -20.34 -4.44 -5.66
N ALA A 26 -19.90 -3.24 -5.25
CA ALA A 26 -20.49 -2.56 -4.10
C ALA A 26 -21.93 -2.09 -4.38
N MET A 27 -22.23 -1.61 -5.60
CA MET A 27 -23.59 -1.24 -6.00
C MET A 27 -24.52 -2.44 -6.16
N GLU A 28 -24.04 -3.55 -6.71
CA GLU A 28 -24.79 -4.80 -6.78
C GLU A 28 -25.11 -5.32 -5.38
N MET A 29 -24.13 -5.34 -4.46
CA MET A 29 -24.39 -5.71 -3.06
C MET A 29 -25.38 -4.77 -2.38
N LEU A 30 -25.30 -3.46 -2.60
CA LEU A 30 -26.27 -2.49 -2.08
C LEU A 30 -27.67 -2.73 -2.65
N SER A 31 -27.80 -3.04 -3.93
CA SER A 31 -29.09 -3.34 -4.58
C SER A 31 -29.72 -4.65 -4.07
N LEU A 32 -28.88 -5.65 -3.76
CA LEU A 32 -29.30 -6.93 -3.23
C LEU A 32 -29.74 -6.79 -1.77
N VAL A 33 -29.07 -5.90 -1.01
CA VAL A 33 -29.48 -5.48 0.33
C VAL A 33 -30.81 -4.72 0.28
N ASP A 34 -30.98 -3.74 -0.62
CA ASP A 34 -32.26 -3.03 -0.82
C ASP A 34 -33.40 -4.02 -1.15
N SER A 35 -33.11 -5.02 -1.99
CA SER A 35 -34.09 -6.06 -2.34
C SER A 35 -34.42 -6.99 -1.17
N LEU A 36 -33.48 -7.25 -0.26
CA LEU A 36 -33.71 -8.03 0.96
C LEU A 36 -34.46 -7.20 2.02
N GLU A 37 -34.12 -5.91 2.15
CA GLU A 37 -34.77 -4.97 3.07
C GLU A 37 -36.26 -4.81 2.71
N ARG A 38 -36.61 -4.74 1.42
CA ARG A 38 -38.02 -4.75 0.96
C ARG A 38 -38.75 -6.07 1.22
N ARG A 39 -38.06 -7.21 1.21
CA ARG A 39 -38.67 -8.52 1.47
C ARG A 39 -38.91 -8.80 2.96
N ILE A 40 -38.16 -8.13 3.85
CA ILE A 40 -38.23 -8.34 5.30
C ILE A 40 -39.17 -7.32 5.99
N GLY A 41 -39.72 -6.35 5.25
CA GLY A 41 -40.74 -5.41 5.77
C GLY A 41 -40.18 -4.37 6.74
N LEU A 42 -38.89 -4.03 6.62
CA LEU A 42 -38.25 -2.98 7.43
C LEU A 42 -38.52 -1.59 6.82
N GLU A 43 -39.78 -1.19 6.73
CA GLU A 43 -40.11 0.21 6.44
C GLU A 43 -40.19 1.04 7.73
N GLU A 44 -39.43 2.14 7.72
CA GLU A 44 -39.50 3.36 8.52
C GLU A 44 -39.87 3.26 10.01
N VAL A 45 -38.85 3.07 10.86
CA VAL A 45 -38.83 3.63 12.23
C VAL A 45 -37.42 4.13 12.55
N ASP A 46 -37.28 5.44 12.80
CA ASP A 46 -36.00 6.09 13.09
C ASP A 46 -35.63 5.94 14.58
N THR A 47 -34.65 5.08 14.87
CA THR A 47 -33.76 5.35 16.01
C THR A 47 -32.30 5.23 15.56
N LYS A 48 -31.54 6.31 15.69
CA LYS A 48 -30.09 6.38 15.45
C LYS A 48 -29.30 5.19 16.05
N LYS A 49 -29.80 4.62 17.15
CA LYS A 49 -29.28 3.40 17.79
C LYS A 49 -29.47 2.13 16.95
N GLU A 50 -30.61 1.99 16.29
CA GLU A 50 -30.94 0.85 15.42
C GLU A 50 -30.14 0.89 14.12
N LYS A 51 -29.90 2.07 13.56
CA LYS A 51 -28.96 2.25 12.44
C LYS A 51 -27.54 1.83 12.80
N VAL A 52 -27.03 2.30 13.94
CA VAL A 52 -25.69 1.91 14.44
C VAL A 52 -25.65 0.40 14.70
N ARG A 53 -26.68 -0.17 15.33
CA ARG A 53 -26.80 -1.62 15.56
C ARG A 53 -26.78 -2.41 14.25
N ARG A 54 -27.46 -1.91 13.21
CA ARG A 54 -27.48 -2.50 11.87
C ARG A 54 -26.11 -2.46 11.20
N GLU A 55 -25.40 -1.34 11.30
CA GLU A 55 -24.03 -1.20 10.79
C GLU A 55 -23.05 -2.15 11.49
N TRP A 56 -23.10 -2.24 12.82
CA TRP A 56 -22.27 -3.18 13.58
C TRP A 56 -22.62 -4.63 13.25
N TRP A 57 -23.90 -4.96 13.14
CA TRP A 57 -24.34 -6.29 12.73
C TRP A 57 -23.80 -6.66 11.35
N PHE A 58 -23.89 -5.75 10.37
CA PHE A 58 -23.34 -5.97 9.03
C PHE A 58 -21.82 -6.19 9.03
N ILE A 59 -21.07 -5.39 9.81
CA ILE A 59 -19.62 -5.57 9.97
C ILE A 59 -19.32 -6.94 10.59
N SER A 60 -20.04 -7.33 11.64
CA SER A 60 -19.87 -8.62 12.31
C SER A 60 -20.20 -9.81 11.40
N VAL A 61 -21.28 -9.73 10.63
CA VAL A 61 -21.66 -10.77 9.66
C VAL A 61 -20.62 -10.86 8.54
N SER A 62 -20.18 -9.73 8.00
CA SER A 62 -19.15 -9.70 6.94
C SER A 62 -17.82 -10.27 7.42
N LEU A 63 -17.41 -9.94 8.66
CA LEU A 63 -16.21 -10.47 9.28
C LEU A 63 -16.34 -11.98 9.55
N GLY A 64 -17.50 -12.42 10.05
CA GLY A 64 -17.80 -13.84 10.28
C GLY A 64 -17.80 -14.66 9.00
N ALA A 65 -18.45 -14.17 7.94
CA ALA A 65 -18.44 -14.78 6.62
C ALA A 65 -17.01 -14.88 6.06
N ARG A 66 -16.21 -13.83 6.21
CA ARG A 66 -14.80 -13.85 5.79
C ARG A 66 -13.97 -14.88 6.55
N LEU A 67 -14.13 -14.96 7.88
CA LEU A 67 -13.43 -15.96 8.69
C LEU A 67 -13.86 -17.39 8.33
N ALA A 68 -15.15 -17.61 8.05
CA ALA A 68 -15.66 -18.89 7.57
C ALA A 68 -15.05 -19.29 6.22
N LEU A 69 -14.99 -18.36 5.25
CA LEU A 69 -14.32 -18.58 3.96
C LEU A 69 -12.82 -18.89 4.11
N MET A 70 -12.19 -18.37 5.16
CA MET A 70 -10.77 -18.61 5.47
C MET A 70 -10.55 -19.86 6.34
N ASN A 71 -11.58 -20.71 6.51
CA ASN A 71 -11.54 -21.90 7.37
C ASN A 71 -11.04 -21.60 8.79
N GLY A 72 -11.41 -20.44 9.34
CA GLY A 72 -10.99 -19.99 10.68
C GLY A 72 -9.51 -19.65 10.81
N SER A 73 -8.76 -19.58 9.71
CA SER A 73 -7.33 -19.24 9.72
C SER A 73 -7.07 -17.80 9.30
N PHE A 74 -6.00 -17.20 9.84
CA PHE A 74 -5.52 -15.91 9.38
C PHE A 74 -4.76 -16.03 8.05
N PRO A 75 -4.75 -14.99 7.20
CA PRO A 75 -4.00 -15.03 5.96
C PRO A 75 -2.51 -15.20 6.30
N ARG A 76 -1.88 -16.19 5.69
CA ARG A 76 -0.43 -16.41 5.82
C ARG A 76 0.27 -15.59 4.76
N PHE A 77 1.18 -14.73 5.20
CA PHE A 77 1.99 -13.92 4.30
C PHE A 77 3.38 -14.51 4.17
N SER A 78 3.93 -14.44 2.96
CA SER A 78 5.29 -14.86 2.70
C SER A 78 6.28 -13.74 3.06
N PRO A 79 7.57 -14.07 3.28
CA PRO A 79 8.61 -13.05 3.43
C PRO A 79 8.71 -12.12 2.20
N GLN A 80 8.27 -12.58 1.03
CA GLN A 80 8.23 -11.78 -0.20
C GLN A 80 7.24 -10.62 -0.08
N ASP A 81 6.12 -10.85 0.61
CA ASP A 81 5.08 -9.85 0.79
C ASP A 81 5.53 -8.80 1.81
N ASN A 82 5.94 -9.25 3.00
CA ASN A 82 6.38 -8.38 4.09
C ASN A 82 7.66 -8.93 4.74
N PRO A 83 8.84 -8.51 4.25
CA PRO A 83 10.11 -8.94 4.81
C PRO A 83 10.25 -8.57 6.29
N ALA A 84 9.77 -7.39 6.70
CA ALA A 84 9.93 -6.88 8.06
C ALA A 84 9.20 -7.74 9.11
N ALA A 85 8.09 -8.39 8.74
CA ALA A 85 7.39 -9.31 9.64
C ALA A 85 8.13 -10.62 9.88
N CYS A 86 9.02 -11.03 8.98
CA CYS A 86 9.74 -12.30 9.05
C CYS A 86 11.14 -12.18 9.66
N VAL A 87 11.59 -10.97 10.00
CA VAL A 87 12.90 -10.71 10.63
C VAL A 87 12.91 -11.23 12.08
N ARG A 88 14.00 -11.87 12.49
CA ARG A 88 14.18 -12.41 13.86
C ARG A 88 14.45 -11.34 14.92
N SER A 89 15.08 -10.23 14.52
CA SER A 89 15.41 -9.12 15.43
C SER A 89 14.18 -8.27 15.73
N ASP A 90 13.77 -8.27 16.99
CA ASP A 90 12.66 -7.44 17.48
C ASP A 90 12.93 -5.94 17.31
N LEU A 91 14.18 -5.52 17.48
CA LEU A 91 14.59 -4.14 17.29
C LEU A 91 14.40 -3.71 15.84
N THR A 92 14.91 -4.51 14.89
CA THR A 92 14.79 -4.21 13.45
C THR A 92 13.32 -4.14 13.03
N ARG A 93 12.50 -5.06 13.56
CA ARG A 93 11.05 -5.07 13.33
C ARG A 93 10.39 -3.81 13.88
N PHE A 94 10.67 -3.44 15.12
CA PHE A 94 10.13 -2.23 15.75
C PHE A 94 10.52 -0.96 14.98
N LEU A 95 11.81 -0.78 14.67
CA LEU A 95 12.30 0.40 13.95
C LEU A 95 11.71 0.49 12.55
N THR A 96 11.63 -0.63 11.84
CA THR A 96 11.01 -0.66 10.50
C THR A 96 9.52 -0.35 10.59
N TYR A 97 8.79 -0.92 11.54
CA TYR A 97 7.36 -0.65 11.74
C TYR A 97 7.09 0.81 12.12
N ALA A 98 7.95 1.42 12.92
CA ALA A 98 7.87 2.85 13.24
C ALA A 98 8.12 3.74 12.02
N PHE A 99 8.96 3.30 11.07
CA PHE A 99 9.27 4.04 9.85
C PHE A 99 8.18 3.91 8.77
N LEU A 100 7.45 2.81 8.70
CA LEU A 100 6.46 2.56 7.64
C LEU A 100 5.33 3.62 7.55
N PRO A 101 4.75 4.12 8.65
CA PRO A 101 3.85 5.28 8.60
C PRO A 101 4.49 6.55 8.04
N VAL A 102 5.77 6.77 8.34
CA VAL A 102 6.53 7.93 7.84
C VAL A 102 6.70 7.83 6.33
N PHE A 103 7.05 6.64 5.84
CA PHE A 103 7.14 6.36 4.41
C PHE A 103 5.81 6.61 3.69
N ASN A 104 4.69 6.14 4.27
CA ASN A 104 3.36 6.39 3.72
C ASN A 104 2.95 7.88 3.76
N ALA A 105 3.29 8.59 4.85
CA ALA A 105 3.07 10.02 4.94
C ALA A 105 3.92 10.80 3.91
N TRP A 106 5.13 10.33 3.63
CA TRP A 106 5.97 10.91 2.58
C TRP A 106 5.35 10.75 1.19
N LEU A 107 4.75 9.59 0.89
CA LEU A 107 4.01 9.39 -0.37
C LEU A 107 2.82 10.35 -0.51
N LEU A 108 2.15 10.71 0.59
CA LEU A 108 1.06 11.71 0.59
C LEU A 108 1.55 13.14 0.34
N ILE A 109 2.68 13.51 0.95
CA ILE A 109 3.22 14.87 0.89
C ILE A 109 3.99 15.10 -0.42
N CYS A 110 4.71 14.09 -0.87
CA CYS A 110 5.68 14.18 -1.96
C CYS A 110 5.65 12.91 -2.84
N PRO A 111 4.61 12.74 -3.68
CA PRO A 111 4.45 11.58 -4.56
C PRO A 111 5.41 11.67 -5.77
N ILE A 112 6.73 11.63 -5.52
CA ILE A 112 7.75 11.68 -6.57
C ILE A 112 8.01 10.29 -7.15
N ARG A 113 8.23 9.30 -6.28
CA ARG A 113 8.51 7.92 -6.67
C ARG A 113 7.30 7.06 -6.37
N LEU A 114 6.62 6.61 -7.42
CA LEU A 114 5.44 5.75 -7.32
C LEU A 114 5.74 4.42 -8.00
N SER A 115 5.56 3.33 -7.27
CA SER A 115 5.76 1.98 -7.78
C SER A 115 4.41 1.27 -7.87
N TYR A 116 4.20 0.45 -8.90
CA TYR A 116 3.02 -0.42 -8.93
C TYR A 116 3.13 -1.58 -7.92
N ASP A 117 4.32 -1.81 -7.38
CA ASP A 117 4.61 -2.88 -6.42
C ASP A 117 5.69 -2.45 -5.41
N TRP A 118 5.39 -2.59 -4.11
CA TRP A 118 6.27 -2.26 -2.99
C TRP A 118 6.74 -3.50 -2.20
N GLN A 119 6.53 -4.71 -2.73
CA GLN A 119 6.94 -5.97 -2.10
C GLN A 119 8.43 -6.25 -2.33
N MET A 120 8.90 -7.44 -1.95
CA MET A 120 10.23 -7.96 -2.32
C MET A 120 11.40 -7.01 -2.01
N GLY A 121 11.38 -6.42 -0.81
CA GLY A 121 12.49 -5.58 -0.31
C GLY A 121 12.50 -4.14 -0.83
N SER A 122 11.42 -3.66 -1.46
CA SER A 122 11.32 -2.27 -1.94
C SER A 122 11.56 -1.21 -0.85
N ILE A 123 11.20 -1.52 0.39
CA ILE A 123 11.46 -0.68 1.56
C ILE A 123 12.54 -1.37 2.37
N PRO A 124 13.79 -0.85 2.39
CA PRO A 124 14.88 -1.45 3.15
C PRO A 124 14.55 -1.49 4.64
N LEU A 125 14.98 -2.57 5.31
CA LEU A 125 14.83 -2.71 6.76
C LEU A 125 15.61 -1.63 7.50
N VAL A 126 15.11 -1.19 8.65
CA VAL A 126 15.82 -0.29 9.57
C VAL A 126 16.49 -1.14 10.63
N GLU A 127 17.77 -1.45 10.43
CA GLU A 127 18.48 -2.44 11.24
C GLU A 127 19.16 -1.86 12.48
N THR A 128 19.49 -0.57 12.46
CA THR A 128 20.26 0.09 13.52
C THR A 128 19.54 1.33 14.05
N LEU A 129 19.84 1.67 15.30
CA LEU A 129 19.33 2.89 15.95
C LEU A 129 19.91 4.16 15.30
N TRP A 130 21.10 4.08 14.72
CA TRP A 130 21.83 5.19 14.11
C TRP A 130 21.37 5.54 12.69
N ASP A 131 20.39 4.82 12.17
CA ASP A 131 19.79 5.14 10.88
C ASP A 131 19.05 6.49 10.93
N LEU A 132 19.34 7.38 9.97
CA LEU A 132 18.70 8.69 9.85
C LEU A 132 17.18 8.58 9.74
N ARG A 133 16.66 7.47 9.24
CA ARG A 133 15.21 7.20 9.16
C ARG A 133 14.53 7.22 10.54
N ASN A 134 15.25 6.88 11.62
CA ASN A 134 14.73 6.96 12.97
C ASN A 134 14.50 8.41 13.41
N VAL A 135 15.31 9.36 12.93
CA VAL A 135 15.10 10.80 13.16
C VAL A 135 13.81 11.26 12.50
N TYR A 136 13.55 10.80 11.26
CA TYR A 136 12.28 11.09 10.57
C TYR A 136 11.08 10.51 11.31
N SER A 137 11.19 9.27 11.80
CA SER A 137 10.16 8.64 12.64
C SER A 137 9.91 9.43 13.91
N ALA A 138 10.96 9.81 14.64
CA ALA A 138 10.83 10.59 15.88
C ALA A 138 10.15 11.95 15.61
N ALA A 139 10.57 12.66 14.56
CA ALA A 139 9.97 13.94 14.18
C ALA A 139 8.50 13.80 13.78
N PHE A 140 8.17 12.77 12.99
CA PHE A 140 6.81 12.47 12.55
C PHE A 140 5.88 12.21 13.74
N TYR A 141 6.25 11.29 14.64
CA TYR A 141 5.44 10.98 15.81
C TYR A 141 5.36 12.16 16.79
N PHE A 142 6.46 12.90 16.98
CA PHE A 142 6.43 14.11 17.79
C PHE A 142 5.40 15.13 17.26
N LEU A 143 5.40 15.41 15.96
CA LEU A 143 4.43 16.31 15.34
C LEU A 143 3.01 15.77 15.46
N PHE A 144 2.80 14.48 15.19
CA PHE A 144 1.50 13.82 15.30
C PHE A 144 0.93 13.93 16.72
N PHE A 145 1.71 13.57 17.74
CA PHE A 145 1.28 13.64 19.14
C PHE A 145 1.12 15.08 19.64
N ARG A 146 1.91 16.03 19.13
CA ARG A 146 1.71 17.47 19.41
C ARG A 146 0.37 17.94 18.88
N LEU A 147 0.03 17.64 17.63
CA LEU A 147 -1.26 17.98 17.03
C LEU A 147 -2.42 17.29 17.76
N LEU A 148 -2.27 16.01 18.11
CA LEU A 148 -3.28 15.26 18.88
C LEU A 148 -3.52 15.88 20.26
N ARG A 149 -2.45 16.19 21.00
CA ARG A 149 -2.55 16.86 22.31
C ARG A 149 -3.19 18.22 22.20
N MET A 150 -2.93 18.97 21.13
CA MET A 150 -3.58 20.25 20.86
C MET A 150 -5.07 20.07 20.57
N ALA A 151 -5.45 19.05 19.80
CA ALA A 151 -6.83 18.75 19.46
C ALA A 151 -7.67 18.29 20.67
N LEU A 152 -7.07 17.56 21.62
CA LEU A 152 -7.76 16.96 22.78
C LEU A 152 -7.85 17.87 24.02
N ARG A 153 -7.04 18.93 24.11
CA ARG A 153 -7.02 19.80 25.29
C ARG A 153 -8.29 20.67 25.36
N LYS A 154 -9.20 20.38 26.29
CA LYS A 154 -10.29 21.31 26.69
C LYS A 154 -9.76 22.42 27.63
N GLY A 155 -10.30 23.64 27.52
CA GLY A 155 -10.18 24.75 28.47
C GLY A 155 -8.82 25.04 29.14
N GLY A 156 -7.86 25.67 28.45
CA GLY A 156 -6.61 26.07 29.11
C GLY A 156 -5.78 27.10 28.33
N SER A 157 -5.40 28.18 29.01
CA SER A 157 -4.70 29.39 28.53
C SER A 157 -3.24 29.11 28.09
N SER A 158 -3.05 28.45 26.94
CA SER A 158 -1.72 28.40 26.32
C SER A 158 -1.60 29.47 25.24
N ARG A 159 -0.43 30.13 25.15
CA ARG A 159 -0.09 31.15 24.13
C ARG A 159 -0.36 30.65 22.70
N PHE A 160 -0.27 29.33 22.48
CA PHE A 160 -0.52 28.67 21.21
C PHE A 160 -2.02 28.50 20.89
N ARG A 161 -2.91 28.42 21.89
CA ARG A 161 -4.37 28.38 21.71
C ARG A 161 -4.95 29.75 21.35
N VAL A 162 -4.35 30.83 21.87
CA VAL A 162 -4.64 32.21 21.42
C VAL A 162 -4.32 32.37 19.93
N LEU A 163 -3.29 31.69 19.44
CA LEU A 163 -3.12 31.55 18.00
C LEU A 163 -4.24 30.69 17.39
N LEU A 164 -4.52 29.47 17.83
CA LEU A 164 -5.25 28.46 17.03
C LEU A 164 -6.78 28.30 17.26
N GLY A 165 -7.44 29.09 18.10
CA GLY A 165 -8.93 29.15 18.16
C GLY A 165 -9.66 27.85 18.57
N GLU A 166 -10.94 27.73 18.21
CA GLU A 166 -11.84 26.58 18.47
C GLU A 166 -11.64 25.38 17.51
N ASP A 167 -10.51 25.33 16.80
CA ASP A 167 -10.32 24.42 15.66
C ASP A 167 -9.94 22.97 16.02
N GLY A 168 -9.94 22.61 17.31
CA GLY A 168 -9.60 21.29 17.84
C GLY A 168 -10.34 20.11 17.17
N PRO A 169 -11.67 20.17 16.97
CA PRO A 169 -12.41 19.10 16.30
C PRO A 169 -11.97 18.84 14.86
N LYS A 170 -11.61 19.88 14.10
CA LYS A 170 -11.14 19.75 12.71
C LYS A 170 -9.81 19.01 12.63
N ILE A 171 -8.87 19.39 13.52
CA ILE A 171 -7.57 18.72 13.63
C ILE A 171 -7.77 17.26 14.07
N LEU A 172 -8.64 17.00 15.06
CA LEU A 172 -8.91 15.65 15.53
C LEU A 172 -9.46 14.75 14.41
N VAL A 173 -10.48 15.22 13.68
CA VAL A 173 -11.06 14.49 12.54
C VAL A 173 -10.00 14.22 11.49
N SER A 174 -9.18 15.22 11.15
CA SER A 174 -8.08 15.05 10.19
C SER A 174 -7.11 13.95 10.60
N LEU A 175 -6.65 13.96 11.86
CA LEU A 175 -5.74 12.95 12.39
C LEU A 175 -6.37 11.55 12.42
N LEU A 176 -7.67 11.44 12.72
CA LEU A 176 -8.39 10.16 12.69
C LEU A 176 -8.47 9.60 11.26
N PHE A 177 -8.77 10.42 10.27
CA PHE A 177 -8.76 9.99 8.86
C PHE A 177 -7.37 9.58 8.38
N ILE A 178 -6.30 10.20 8.90
CA ILE A 178 -4.92 9.83 8.58
C ILE A 178 -4.52 8.50 9.24
N SER A 179 -4.81 8.31 10.52
CA SER A 179 -4.25 7.20 11.31
C SER A 179 -5.12 5.95 11.35
N LEU A 180 -6.45 6.09 11.47
CA LEU A 180 -7.35 4.97 11.71
C LEU A 180 -7.38 3.97 10.53
N PRO A 181 -7.45 4.40 9.25
CA PRO A 181 -7.39 3.48 8.12
C PRO A 181 -6.04 2.75 8.00
N PHE A 182 -4.98 3.31 8.59
CA PHE A 182 -3.65 2.72 8.55
C PHE A 182 -3.43 1.65 9.63
N LEU A 183 -4.21 1.68 10.73
CA LEU A 183 -4.03 0.74 11.85
C LEU A 183 -4.02 -0.74 11.40
N PRO A 184 -4.95 -1.22 10.56
CA PRO A 184 -4.89 -2.61 10.08
C PRO A 184 -3.66 -2.91 9.22
N ALA A 185 -3.15 -1.92 8.47
CA ALA A 185 -1.99 -2.07 7.60
C ALA A 185 -0.63 -1.84 8.31
N SER A 186 -0.65 -1.39 9.56
CA SER A 186 0.53 -0.90 10.28
C SER A 186 1.44 -1.98 10.89
N ASN A 187 1.06 -3.27 10.76
CA ASN A 187 1.66 -4.39 11.49
C ASN A 187 1.57 -4.29 13.04
N LEU A 188 0.85 -3.31 13.61
CA LEU A 188 0.70 -3.16 15.07
C LEU A 188 -0.22 -4.22 15.68
N LEU A 189 -1.29 -4.60 14.97
CA LEU A 189 -2.26 -5.58 15.47
C LEU A 189 -1.90 -7.01 15.07
N PHE A 190 -1.57 -7.20 13.79
CA PHE A 190 -1.16 -8.46 13.21
C PHE A 190 -0.30 -8.19 11.97
N PRO A 191 0.62 -9.10 11.61
CA PRO A 191 1.40 -8.98 10.39
C PRO A 191 0.49 -8.97 9.17
N VAL A 192 0.70 -7.99 8.28
CA VAL A 192 0.03 -7.90 6.98
C VAL A 192 1.05 -8.04 5.85
N GLY A 193 0.64 -8.60 4.71
CA GLY A 193 1.52 -8.73 3.55
C GLY A 193 1.79 -7.40 2.84
N PHE A 194 0.78 -6.54 2.67
CA PHE A 194 0.92 -5.30 1.90
C PHE A 194 1.05 -4.09 2.82
N VAL A 195 2.29 -3.78 3.21
CA VAL A 195 2.57 -2.71 4.19
C VAL A 195 2.61 -1.32 3.56
N ALA A 196 2.89 -1.26 2.26
CA ALA A 196 2.84 -0.03 1.47
C ALA A 196 2.09 -0.30 0.16
N ALA A 197 1.09 0.53 -0.11
CA ALA A 197 0.37 0.58 -1.37
C ALA A 197 -0.40 1.90 -1.46
N GLU A 198 -0.48 2.47 -2.65
CA GLU A 198 -1.15 3.74 -2.92
C GLU A 198 -2.64 3.68 -2.52
N ARG A 199 -3.28 2.52 -2.69
CA ARG A 199 -4.68 2.31 -2.28
C ARG A 199 -4.92 2.51 -0.78
N ILE A 200 -3.90 2.33 0.06
CA ILE A 200 -3.98 2.53 1.51
C ILE A 200 -4.05 4.04 1.82
N LEU A 201 -3.58 4.89 0.89
CA LEU A 201 -3.48 6.34 1.07
C LEU A 201 -4.76 7.12 0.73
N TYR A 202 -5.78 6.49 0.11
CA TYR A 202 -7.00 7.20 -0.31
C TYR A 202 -7.83 7.79 0.83
N THR A 203 -7.93 7.08 1.97
CA THR A 203 -8.64 7.63 3.14
C THR A 203 -7.76 8.60 3.94
N PRO A 204 -6.47 8.30 4.17
CA PRO A 204 -5.53 9.25 4.74
C PRO A 204 -5.40 10.57 3.96
N SER A 205 -5.51 10.56 2.63
CA SER A 205 -5.44 11.77 1.82
C SER A 205 -6.58 12.74 2.12
N VAL A 206 -7.78 12.25 2.46
CA VAL A 206 -8.90 13.09 2.90
C VAL A 206 -8.53 13.85 4.18
N GLY A 207 -7.96 13.14 5.17
CA GLY A 207 -7.51 13.76 6.41
C GLY A 207 -6.39 14.79 6.18
N MET A 208 -5.46 14.50 5.26
CA MET A 208 -4.43 15.45 4.85
C MET A 208 -5.03 16.69 4.18
N CYS A 209 -5.99 16.55 3.27
CA CYS A 209 -6.67 17.69 2.62
C CYS A 209 -7.36 18.59 3.64
N ILE A 210 -8.07 18.03 4.63
CA ILE A 210 -8.72 18.80 5.69
C ILE A 210 -7.66 19.56 6.52
N LEU A 211 -6.58 18.87 6.91
CA LEU A 211 -5.51 19.47 7.71
C LEU A 211 -4.81 20.60 6.95
N THR A 212 -4.49 20.40 5.66
CA THR A 212 -3.85 21.39 4.81
C THR A 212 -4.75 22.60 4.56
N ALA A 213 -6.03 22.38 4.24
CA ALA A 213 -7.00 23.46 4.04
C ALA A 213 -7.15 24.31 5.31
N HIS A 214 -7.23 23.65 6.47
CA HIS A 214 -7.29 24.32 7.75
C HIS A 214 -6.00 25.12 8.06
N GLY A 215 -4.82 24.54 7.78
CA GLY A 215 -3.54 25.21 7.92
C GLY A 215 -3.42 26.46 7.04
N ILE A 216 -3.88 26.38 5.79
CA ILE A 216 -3.89 27.50 4.85
C ILE A 216 -4.81 28.62 5.34
N ASP A 217 -6.04 28.31 5.72
CA ASP A 217 -7.01 29.28 6.26
C ASP A 217 -6.44 30.01 7.49
N ARG A 218 -5.79 29.26 8.38
CA ARG A 218 -5.13 29.81 9.58
C ARG A 218 -3.98 30.76 9.24
N VAL A 219 -3.12 30.39 8.28
CA VAL A 219 -2.02 31.23 7.82
C VAL A 219 -2.55 32.52 7.18
N GLN A 220 -3.58 32.41 6.33
CA GLN A 220 -4.18 33.57 5.66
C GLN A 220 -4.83 34.55 6.63
N ARG A 221 -5.46 34.06 7.71
CA ARG A 221 -6.00 34.93 8.78
C ARG A 221 -4.92 35.59 9.62
N SER A 222 -3.82 34.88 9.88
CA SER A 222 -2.70 35.42 10.69
C SER A 222 -1.85 36.41 9.92
N LEU A 223 -1.69 36.18 8.62
CA LEU A 223 -0.75 36.89 7.75
C LEU A 223 -1.47 37.33 6.46
N PRO A 224 -2.45 38.26 6.55
CA PRO A 224 -3.32 38.62 5.42
C PRO A 224 -2.56 39.22 4.24
N LYS A 225 -1.42 39.88 4.49
CA LYS A 225 -0.52 40.43 3.47
C LYS A 225 0.01 39.35 2.50
N PHE A 226 0.15 38.11 2.97
CA PHE A 226 0.68 37.00 2.18
C PHE A 226 -0.39 36.16 1.49
N ARG A 227 -1.68 36.52 1.59
CA ARG A 227 -2.78 35.73 1.03
C ARG A 227 -2.61 35.42 -0.46
N LYS A 228 -2.25 36.43 -1.27
CA LYS A 228 -2.01 36.26 -2.71
C LYS A 228 -0.83 35.31 -2.99
N VAL A 229 0.24 35.41 -2.20
CA VAL A 229 1.41 34.54 -2.31
C VAL A 229 1.04 33.09 -1.98
N VAL A 230 0.31 32.86 -0.89
CA VAL A 230 -0.17 31.52 -0.51
C VAL A 230 -1.05 30.91 -1.60
N LEU A 231 -1.97 31.69 -2.19
CA LEU A 231 -2.82 31.23 -3.29
C LEU A 231 -2.02 30.92 -4.55
N LEU A 232 -1.03 31.76 -4.90
CA LEU A 232 -0.13 31.50 -6.03
C LEU A 232 0.64 30.20 -5.83
N CYS A 233 1.25 30.00 -4.65
CA CYS A 233 1.96 28.77 -4.33
C CYS A 233 1.05 27.54 -4.40
N LEU A 234 -0.19 27.65 -3.92
CA LEU A 234 -1.18 26.57 -4.02
C LEU A 234 -1.54 26.26 -5.48
N CYS A 235 -1.75 27.28 -6.32
CA CYS A 235 -2.03 27.10 -7.74
C CYS A 235 -0.85 26.42 -8.46
N LEU A 236 0.38 26.86 -8.20
CA LEU A 236 1.59 26.25 -8.76
C LEU A 236 1.74 24.79 -8.32
N LEU A 237 1.47 24.49 -7.05
CA LEU A 237 1.49 23.13 -6.54
C LEU A 237 0.46 22.25 -7.25
N LEU A 238 -0.80 22.70 -7.35
CA LEU A 238 -1.88 21.97 -8.04
C LEU A 238 -1.56 21.75 -9.52
N MET A 239 -1.00 22.76 -10.20
CA MET A 239 -0.55 22.62 -11.59
C MET A 239 0.56 21.57 -11.71
N SER A 240 1.56 21.60 -10.83
CA SER A 240 2.64 20.61 -10.86
C SER A 240 2.14 19.18 -10.63
N PHE A 241 1.20 18.97 -9.71
CA PHE A 241 0.61 17.66 -9.45
C PHE A 241 -0.34 17.21 -10.56
N SER A 242 -1.03 18.14 -11.22
CA SER A 242 -1.85 17.84 -12.41
C SER A 242 -0.98 17.36 -13.57
N VAL A 243 0.16 18.02 -13.82
CA VAL A 243 1.14 17.58 -14.83
C VAL A 243 1.71 16.20 -14.48
N LYS A 244 2.08 15.98 -13.21
CA LYS A 244 2.55 14.65 -12.77
C LYS A 244 1.51 13.56 -12.92
N THR A 245 0.25 13.86 -12.62
CA THR A 245 -0.87 12.92 -12.79
C THR A 245 -1.06 12.59 -14.27
N TRP A 246 -0.99 13.61 -15.13
CA TRP A 246 -1.06 13.44 -16.58
C TRP A 246 0.05 12.53 -17.10
N ASP A 247 1.30 12.79 -16.74
CA ASP A 247 2.45 11.95 -17.10
C ASP A 247 2.30 10.51 -16.58
N ARG A 248 1.86 10.37 -15.33
CA ARG A 248 1.64 9.05 -14.72
C ARG A 248 0.60 8.23 -15.48
N ASN A 249 -0.43 8.84 -16.05
CA ASN A 249 -1.42 8.12 -16.86
C ASN A 249 -0.80 7.48 -18.11
N PHE A 250 0.26 8.05 -18.69
CA PHE A 250 0.97 7.40 -19.82
C PHE A 250 1.70 6.14 -19.39
N VAL A 251 2.26 6.10 -18.18
CA VAL A 251 2.92 4.90 -17.64
C VAL A 251 1.97 3.71 -17.60
N TRP A 252 0.69 3.93 -17.27
CA TRP A 252 -0.33 2.88 -17.17
C TRP A 252 -0.93 2.43 -18.51
N LYS A 253 -0.53 3.02 -19.65
CA LYS A 253 -1.12 2.69 -20.96
C LYS A 253 -0.71 1.31 -21.48
N SER A 254 0.49 0.82 -21.13
CA SER A 254 1.01 -0.43 -21.67
C SER A 254 1.81 -1.21 -20.63
N ARG A 255 1.93 -2.53 -20.84
CA ARG A 255 2.81 -3.39 -20.04
C ARG A 255 4.26 -2.91 -20.08
N ALA A 256 4.72 -2.47 -21.26
CA ALA A 256 6.10 -2.01 -21.47
C ALA A 256 6.42 -0.77 -20.65
N SER A 257 5.65 0.30 -20.83
CA SER A 257 5.81 1.55 -20.08
C SER A 257 5.70 1.35 -18.56
N LEU A 258 4.82 0.45 -18.12
CA LEU A 258 4.64 0.15 -16.70
C LEU A 258 5.87 -0.53 -16.09
N PHE A 259 6.42 -1.57 -16.74
CA PHE A 259 7.57 -2.30 -16.22
C PHE A 259 8.88 -1.52 -16.34
N GLU A 260 9.08 -0.77 -17.43
CA GLU A 260 10.20 0.18 -17.57
C GLU A 260 10.17 1.23 -16.46
N SER A 261 9.01 1.85 -16.22
CA SER A 261 8.86 2.78 -15.11
C SER A 261 9.10 2.09 -13.76
N GLY A 262 8.67 0.85 -13.60
CA GLY A 262 8.90 0.09 -12.38
C GLY A 262 10.39 -0.01 -12.04
N VAL A 263 11.21 -0.45 -13.00
CA VAL A 263 12.65 -0.63 -12.81
C VAL A 263 13.34 0.71 -12.49
N ARG A 264 12.88 1.81 -13.08
CA ARG A 264 13.39 3.16 -12.79
C ARG A 264 13.02 3.66 -11.40
N GLU A 265 11.76 3.52 -11.01
CA GLU A 265 11.24 4.06 -9.73
C GLU A 265 11.64 3.19 -8.53
N ASN A 266 11.78 1.88 -8.74
CA ASN A 266 12.05 0.91 -7.70
C ASN A 266 13.09 -0.14 -8.14
N PRO A 267 14.37 0.27 -8.32
CA PRO A 267 15.45 -0.60 -8.82
C PRO A 267 15.90 -1.66 -7.81
N TRP A 268 15.34 -1.66 -6.60
CA TRP A 268 15.68 -2.62 -5.54
C TRP A 268 14.61 -3.70 -5.36
N ASN A 269 13.56 -3.70 -6.19
CA ASN A 269 12.50 -4.69 -6.15
C ASN A 269 12.76 -5.84 -7.14
N ALA A 270 12.97 -7.04 -6.59
CA ALA A 270 13.24 -8.23 -7.40
C ALA A 270 12.10 -8.58 -8.37
N LYS A 271 10.84 -8.43 -7.94
CA LYS A 271 9.64 -8.72 -8.76
C LYS A 271 9.47 -7.75 -9.91
N VAL A 272 9.86 -6.50 -9.72
CA VAL A 272 9.88 -5.49 -10.79
C VAL A 272 10.89 -5.88 -11.88
N HIS A 273 12.11 -6.27 -11.50
CA HIS A 273 13.10 -6.75 -12.46
C HIS A 273 12.68 -8.06 -13.15
N TYR A 274 12.08 -9.00 -12.41
CA TYR A 274 11.55 -10.24 -12.99
C TYR A 274 10.44 -9.97 -14.02
N ASN A 275 9.52 -9.06 -13.73
CA ASN A 275 8.44 -8.69 -14.66
C ASN A 275 8.98 -7.98 -15.90
N TYR A 276 9.97 -7.10 -15.74
CA TYR A 276 10.66 -6.48 -16.87
C TYR A 276 11.42 -7.51 -17.71
N ALA A 277 12.09 -8.48 -17.08
CA ALA A 277 12.74 -9.59 -17.79
C ALA A 277 11.75 -10.43 -18.60
N ASN A 278 10.57 -10.74 -18.04
CA ASN A 278 9.51 -11.43 -18.79
C ASN A 278 9.07 -10.64 -20.02
N LEU A 279 8.87 -9.32 -19.88
CA LEU A 279 8.53 -8.46 -21.01
C LEU A 279 9.62 -8.49 -22.09
N GLN A 280 10.89 -8.37 -21.71
CA GLN A 280 12.00 -8.37 -22.68
C GLN A 280 12.12 -9.72 -23.39
N LYS A 281 11.89 -10.82 -22.66
CA LYS A 281 11.78 -12.16 -23.24
C LYS A 281 10.63 -12.22 -24.25
N ASP A 282 9.45 -11.69 -23.91
CA ASP A 282 8.29 -11.66 -24.81
C ASP A 282 8.56 -10.82 -26.08
N LEU A 283 9.44 -9.82 -25.99
CA LEU A 283 9.88 -8.96 -27.10
C LEU A 283 11.06 -9.57 -27.91
N GLY A 284 11.62 -10.69 -27.46
CA GLY A 284 12.77 -11.35 -28.09
C GLY A 284 14.14 -10.81 -27.69
N ASP A 285 14.23 -9.82 -26.80
CA ASP A 285 15.50 -9.34 -26.23
C ASP A 285 15.93 -10.24 -25.06
N ILE A 286 16.52 -11.38 -25.43
CA ILE A 286 16.95 -12.42 -24.49
C ILE A 286 18.12 -11.92 -23.62
N GLU A 287 19.03 -11.11 -24.16
CA GLU A 287 20.18 -10.58 -23.41
C GLU A 287 19.71 -9.71 -22.24
N THR A 288 18.81 -8.76 -22.50
CA THR A 288 18.23 -7.91 -21.46
C THR A 288 17.39 -8.72 -20.48
N ALA A 289 16.63 -9.72 -20.95
CA ALA A 289 15.87 -10.60 -20.08
C ALA A 289 16.78 -11.35 -19.08
N VAL A 290 17.84 -12.00 -19.56
CA VAL A 290 18.82 -12.72 -18.74
C VAL A 290 19.47 -11.79 -17.72
N LYS A 291 19.88 -10.58 -18.14
CA LYS A 291 20.45 -9.57 -17.24
C LYS A 291 19.50 -9.24 -16.09
N HIS A 292 18.21 -9.01 -16.38
CA HIS A 292 17.24 -8.64 -15.36
C HIS A 292 16.78 -9.81 -14.48
N TYR A 293 16.74 -11.04 -14.98
CA TYR A 293 16.57 -12.21 -14.11
C TYR A 293 17.73 -12.36 -13.13
N LYS A 294 18.97 -12.18 -13.58
CA LYS A 294 20.16 -12.20 -12.70
C LYS A 294 20.10 -11.09 -11.62
N ILE A 295 19.60 -9.91 -11.95
CA ILE A 295 19.35 -8.84 -10.97
C ILE A 295 18.26 -9.26 -9.97
N ALA A 296 17.12 -9.79 -10.45
CA ALA A 296 16.04 -10.25 -9.58
C ALA A 296 16.52 -11.32 -8.58
N ILE A 297 17.33 -12.28 -9.04
CA ILE A 297 17.95 -13.32 -8.20
C ILE A 297 18.94 -12.72 -7.20
N ARG A 298 19.74 -11.72 -7.60
CA ARG A 298 20.67 -11.03 -6.69
C ARG A 298 19.92 -10.31 -5.56
N LEU A 299 18.83 -9.62 -5.90
CA LEU A 299 18.00 -8.92 -4.94
C LEU A 299 17.19 -9.88 -4.04
N TRP A 300 16.78 -11.01 -4.60
CA TRP A 300 16.03 -12.04 -3.87
C TRP A 300 16.53 -13.46 -4.22
N PRO A 301 17.54 -13.98 -3.47
CA PRO A 301 18.20 -15.24 -3.80
C PRO A 301 17.33 -16.50 -3.77
N SER A 302 16.11 -16.43 -3.22
CA SER A 302 15.12 -17.52 -3.20
C SER A 302 13.99 -17.32 -4.22
N TYR A 303 14.20 -16.52 -5.27
CA TYR A 303 13.18 -16.24 -6.27
C TYR A 303 13.08 -17.39 -7.29
N SER A 304 12.33 -18.43 -6.91
CA SER A 304 12.18 -19.67 -7.69
C SER A 304 11.75 -19.44 -9.14
N SER A 305 10.77 -18.57 -9.40
CA SER A 305 10.32 -18.28 -10.77
C SER A 305 11.38 -17.59 -11.63
N ALA A 306 12.26 -16.77 -11.04
CA ALA A 306 13.35 -16.14 -11.77
C ALA A 306 14.41 -17.16 -12.17
N TYR A 307 14.77 -18.11 -11.29
CA TYR A 307 15.64 -19.23 -11.63
C TYR A 307 15.05 -20.11 -12.73
N ASN A 308 13.76 -20.45 -12.63
CA ASN A 308 13.08 -21.24 -13.65
C ASN A 308 13.15 -20.57 -15.04
N ASN A 309 12.87 -19.27 -15.11
CA ASN A 309 12.90 -18.59 -16.40
C ASN A 309 14.33 -18.34 -16.91
N LEU A 310 15.31 -18.19 -16.02
CA LEU A 310 16.71 -18.11 -16.41
C LEU A 310 17.20 -19.44 -16.99
N GLY A 311 16.88 -20.56 -16.33
CA GLY A 311 17.24 -21.91 -16.82
C GLY A 311 16.59 -22.23 -18.17
N ALA A 312 15.33 -21.83 -18.37
CA ALA A 312 14.64 -21.99 -19.65
C ALA A 312 15.23 -21.16 -20.81
N LEU A 313 16.07 -20.15 -20.51
CA LEU A 313 16.78 -19.34 -21.50
C LEU A 313 18.26 -19.73 -21.62
N SER A 314 18.72 -20.72 -20.85
CA SER A 314 20.10 -21.20 -20.92
C SER A 314 20.29 -22.10 -22.13
N GLU A 315 21.36 -21.87 -22.89
CA GLU A 315 21.78 -22.76 -23.97
C GLU A 315 22.58 -23.96 -23.44
N ASP A 316 23.23 -23.80 -22.29
CA ASP A 316 23.93 -24.89 -21.60
C ASP A 316 22.95 -25.66 -20.71
N MET A 317 22.82 -26.96 -21.01
CA MET A 317 21.96 -27.89 -20.28
C MET A 317 22.37 -28.02 -18.80
N VAL A 318 23.66 -27.92 -18.49
CA VAL A 318 24.17 -28.02 -17.11
C VAL A 318 23.78 -26.77 -16.30
N GLU A 319 23.87 -25.57 -16.89
CA GLU A 319 23.43 -24.33 -16.26
C GLU A 319 21.90 -24.28 -16.12
N ALA A 320 21.16 -24.82 -17.10
CA ALA A 320 19.71 -24.97 -17.05
C ALA A 320 19.29 -25.88 -15.90
N GLU A 321 19.91 -27.05 -15.77
CA GLU A 321 19.66 -28.02 -14.70
C GLU A 321 19.91 -27.42 -13.31
N ASP A 322 21.07 -26.79 -13.08
CA ASP A 322 21.37 -26.11 -11.81
C ASP A 322 20.34 -25.03 -11.50
N SER A 323 19.90 -24.26 -12.50
CA SER A 323 18.87 -23.24 -12.33
C SER A 323 17.52 -23.85 -11.90
N PHE A 324 17.07 -24.94 -12.53
CA PHE A 324 15.83 -25.62 -12.13
C PHE A 324 15.93 -26.25 -10.74
N LEU A 325 17.06 -26.87 -10.40
CA LEU A 325 17.31 -27.42 -9.07
C LEU A 325 17.29 -26.32 -7.99
N ARG A 326 17.87 -25.14 -8.26
CA ARG A 326 17.77 -23.98 -7.36
C ARG A 326 16.34 -23.46 -7.23
N ALA A 327 15.56 -23.46 -8.31
CA ALA A 327 14.15 -23.09 -8.26
C ALA A 327 13.35 -24.03 -7.36
N ILE A 328 13.56 -25.35 -7.48
CA ILE A 328 12.92 -26.39 -6.66
C ILE A 328 13.40 -26.29 -5.20
N LYS A 329 14.69 -26.05 -4.97
CA LYS A 329 15.21 -25.83 -3.61
C LYS A 329 14.55 -24.64 -2.92
N ALA A 330 14.30 -23.56 -3.65
CA ALA A 330 13.64 -22.37 -3.13
C ALA A 330 12.13 -22.55 -2.96
N ASN A 331 11.48 -23.29 -3.85
CA ASN A 331 10.07 -23.67 -3.74
C ASN A 331 9.89 -25.13 -4.20
N PRO A 332 9.80 -26.10 -3.27
CA PRO A 332 9.66 -27.52 -3.60
C PRO A 332 8.42 -27.86 -4.43
N GLN A 333 7.40 -26.99 -4.42
CA GLN A 333 6.15 -27.15 -5.16
C GLN A 333 6.13 -26.37 -6.48
N HIS A 334 7.29 -25.96 -7.01
CA HIS A 334 7.37 -25.18 -8.25
C HIS A 334 7.17 -26.07 -9.49
N ASN A 335 5.91 -26.28 -9.89
CA ASN A 335 5.51 -27.18 -10.99
C ASN A 335 6.31 -26.97 -12.30
N GLY A 336 6.49 -25.71 -12.72
CA GLY A 336 7.22 -25.41 -13.96
C GLY A 336 8.69 -25.83 -13.93
N ALA A 337 9.32 -25.82 -12.74
CA ALA A 337 10.72 -26.20 -12.62
C ALA A 337 10.89 -27.72 -12.64
N HIS A 338 9.98 -28.46 -12.01
CA HIS A 338 9.92 -29.93 -12.11
C HIS A 338 9.67 -30.39 -13.54
N PHE A 339 8.75 -29.73 -14.25
CA PHE A 339 8.48 -30.03 -15.66
C PHE A 339 9.72 -29.83 -16.52
N ASN A 340 10.38 -28.67 -16.43
CA ASN A 340 11.57 -28.38 -17.23
C ASN A 340 12.75 -29.28 -16.88
N LEU A 341 12.93 -29.64 -15.60
CA LEU A 341 13.95 -30.60 -15.18
C LEU A 341 13.65 -32.00 -15.74
N GLY A 342 12.39 -32.40 -15.77
CA GLY A 342 11.97 -33.65 -16.41
C GLY A 342 12.29 -33.68 -17.91
N VAL A 343 12.19 -32.54 -18.60
CA VAL A 343 12.58 -32.42 -20.02
C VAL A 343 14.09 -32.56 -20.21
N ILE A 344 14.93 -32.13 -19.26
CA ILE A 344 16.39 -32.32 -19.33
C ILE A 344 16.79 -33.79 -19.19
N TYR A 345 16.07 -34.56 -18.37
CA TYR A 345 16.41 -35.96 -18.07
C TYR A 345 15.79 -36.99 -19.03
N MET A 346 14.91 -36.55 -19.94
CA MET A 346 14.39 -37.39 -21.04
C MET A 346 15.30 -37.29 -22.25
#